data_AF-L1QIL4-F1
#
_entry.id   AF-L1QIL4-F1
#
_cell.length_a   1.000
_cell.length_b   1.000
_cell.length_c   1.000
_cell.angle_alpha   90.00
_cell.angle_beta   90.00
_cell.angle_gamma   90.00
#
_symmetry.space_group_name_H-M   'P 1'
#
loop_
_entity.id
_entity.type
_entity.pdbx_description
1 polymer ?
#
loop_
_entity_poly.entity_id
_entity_poly.type
_entity_poly.pdbx_seq_one_letter_code
_entity_poly.pdbx_strand_id
1 'polypeptide(L)'
;MSRINVKIKADVESEINGGGPNISEEALNELYMQLEKLESGDILVLAGSIPKTMPVDIYERIMERLQTKGVKFIVDTTGDCLLKVLKYKPFLIKPNHHELGDLFNVKLNGKEEIIEYAKKLKEMGCRKCNYFYGWRWSYFNKF
;
A
#
# COMPACT_ATOMS: atom_id res chain seq x y z
N MET A 1 -23.84 0.81 9.14
CA MET A 1 -23.68 2.24 8.82
C MET A 1 -22.69 2.34 7.66
N SER A 2 -23.03 2.99 6.55
CA SER A 2 -22.14 3.14 5.39
C SER A 2 -21.36 4.45 5.46
N ARG A 3 -20.12 4.46 4.93
CA ARG A 3 -19.30 5.67 4.81
C ARG A 3 -19.87 6.58 3.73
N ILE A 4 -20.03 7.87 4.04
CA ILE A 4 -20.41 8.91 3.06
C ILE A 4 -19.18 9.79 2.82
N ASN A 5 -18.75 9.90 1.56
CA ASN A 5 -17.72 10.85 1.13
C ASN A 5 -18.42 11.97 0.37
N VAL A 6 -18.19 13.22 0.77
CA VAL A 6 -18.76 14.40 0.10
C VAL A 6 -17.64 15.17 -0.56
N LYS A 7 -17.76 15.38 -1.88
CA LYS A 7 -16.88 16.29 -2.64
C LYS A 7 -17.67 17.55 -2.99
N ILE A 8 -17.18 18.69 -2.52
CA ILE A 8 -17.77 20.00 -2.82
C ILE A 8 -16.85 20.68 -3.83
N LYS A 9 -17.39 20.95 -5.03
CA LYS A 9 -16.67 21.66 -6.09
C LYS A 9 -17.17 23.11 -6.17
N ALA A 10 -16.31 24.04 -5.75
CA ALA A 10 -16.46 25.49 -5.95
C ALA A 10 -15.12 26.02 -6.51
N ASP A 11 -14.71 27.26 -6.21
CA ASP A 11 -13.40 27.78 -6.61
C ASP A 11 -12.22 26.97 -6.03
N VAL A 12 -12.45 26.29 -4.89
CA VAL A 12 -11.54 25.31 -4.29
C VAL A 12 -12.31 24.00 -4.09
N GLU A 13 -11.66 22.87 -4.38
CA GLU A 13 -12.22 21.55 -4.12
C GLU A 13 -12.02 21.19 -2.63
N SER A 14 -13.12 20.85 -1.96
CA SER A 14 -13.09 20.40 -0.56
C SER A 14 -13.65 18.98 -0.45
N GLU A 15 -12.92 18.12 0.25
CA GLU A 15 -13.31 16.73 0.48
C GLU A 15 -13.62 16.48 1.97
N ILE A 16 -14.84 16.05 2.26
CA ILE A 16 -15.27 15.62 3.60
C ILE A 16 -15.36 14.09 3.59
N ASN A 17 -14.45 13.47 4.32
CA ASN A 17 -14.36 12.01 4.45
C ASN A 17 -15.10 11.54 5.70
N GLY A 18 -16.23 10.85 5.52
CA GLY A 18 -16.94 10.23 6.63
C GLY A 18 -16.11 9.16 7.32
N GLY A 19 -16.30 9.01 8.64
CA GLY A 19 -15.69 7.93 9.41
C GLY A 19 -16.16 6.56 8.91
N GLY A 20 -15.22 5.61 8.81
CA GLY A 20 -15.58 4.21 8.55
C GLY A 20 -16.34 3.60 9.73
N PRO A 21 -17.04 2.48 9.52
CA PRO A 21 -17.69 1.77 10.61
C PRO A 21 -16.65 1.27 11.62
N ASN A 22 -17.08 1.06 12.87
CA ASN A 22 -16.24 0.36 13.82
C ASN A 22 -16.12 -1.11 13.38
N ILE A 23 -14.89 -1.60 13.30
CA ILE A 23 -14.60 -2.98 12.87
C ILE A 23 -14.34 -3.77 14.14
N SER A 24 -15.17 -4.76 14.41
CA SER A 24 -15.03 -5.59 15.61
C SER A 24 -13.91 -6.62 15.45
N GLU A 25 -13.43 -7.16 16.56
CA GLU A 25 -12.41 -8.22 16.53
C GLU A 25 -12.92 -9.50 15.86
N GLU A 26 -14.21 -9.80 16.00
CA GLU A 26 -14.86 -10.94 15.35
C GLU A 26 -14.81 -10.80 13.83
N ALA A 27 -15.17 -9.64 13.29
CA ALA A 27 -15.10 -9.37 11.85
C ALA A 27 -13.65 -9.45 11.32
N LEU A 28 -12.67 -9.04 12.14
CA LEU A 28 -11.26 -9.18 11.79
C LEU A 28 -10.80 -10.64 11.78
N ASN A 29 -11.27 -11.44 12.75
CA ASN A 29 -11.00 -12.88 12.79
C ASN A 29 -11.64 -13.61 11.60
N GLU A 30 -12.85 -13.20 11.19
CA GLU A 30 -13.48 -13.70 9.96
C GLU A 30 -12.63 -13.42 8.73
N LEU A 31 -12.07 -12.21 8.60
CA LEU A 31 -11.14 -11.89 7.53
C LEU A 31 -9.91 -12.82 7.56
N TYR A 32 -9.30 -13.02 8.74
CA TYR A 32 -8.16 -13.94 8.85
C TYR A 32 -8.52 -15.36 8.44
N MET A 33 -9.69 -15.88 8.84
CA MET A 33 -10.15 -17.22 8.43
C MET A 33 -10.32 -17.35 6.91
N GLN A 34 -10.72 -16.29 6.21
CA GLN A 34 -10.78 -16.31 4.74
C GLN A 34 -9.37 -16.28 4.13
N LEU A 35 -8.48 -15.45 4.67
CA LEU A 35 -7.09 -15.36 4.23
C LEU A 35 -6.32 -16.68 4.42
N GLU A 36 -6.67 -17.46 5.45
CA GLU A 36 -6.09 -18.79 5.67
C GLU A 36 -6.39 -19.80 4.55
N LYS A 37 -7.37 -19.53 3.68
CA LYS A 37 -7.69 -20.39 2.54
C LYS A 37 -6.81 -20.14 1.32
N LEU A 38 -5.99 -19.08 1.33
CA LEU A 38 -5.09 -18.78 0.23
C LEU A 38 -3.98 -19.83 0.10
N GLU A 39 -3.65 -20.16 -1.13
CA GLU A 39 -2.67 -21.18 -1.50
C GLU A 39 -1.46 -20.57 -2.21
N SER A 40 -0.43 -21.40 -2.41
CA SER A 40 0.78 -20.99 -3.13
C SER A 40 0.46 -20.62 -4.56
N GLY A 41 0.90 -19.43 -4.99
CA GLY A 41 0.63 -18.89 -6.32
C GLY A 41 -0.50 -17.87 -6.38
N ASP A 42 -1.37 -17.82 -5.36
CA ASP A 42 -2.42 -16.82 -5.24
C ASP A 42 -1.85 -15.40 -5.13
N ILE A 43 -2.66 -14.41 -5.50
CA ILE A 43 -2.32 -13.00 -5.41
C ILE A 43 -3.25 -12.32 -4.41
N LEU A 44 -2.67 -11.75 -3.35
CA LEU A 44 -3.39 -10.91 -2.39
C LEU A 44 -3.06 -9.44 -2.64
N VAL A 45 -4.09 -8.63 -2.85
CA VAL A 45 -3.97 -7.18 -3.03
C VAL A 45 -4.37 -6.47 -1.74
N LEU A 46 -3.43 -5.75 -1.12
CA LEU A 46 -3.64 -4.92 0.05
C LEU A 46 -3.59 -3.46 -0.38
N ALA A 47 -4.75 -2.83 -0.58
CA ALA A 47 -4.86 -1.48 -1.12
C ALA A 47 -5.79 -0.60 -0.29
N GLY A 48 -5.43 0.68 -0.21
CA GLY A 48 -6.25 1.73 0.40
C GLY A 48 -5.80 2.14 1.80
N SER A 49 -6.46 3.18 2.33
CA SER A 49 -6.16 3.72 3.65
C SER A 49 -6.68 2.79 4.76
N ILE A 50 -5.84 2.48 5.75
CA ILE A 50 -6.25 1.75 6.95
C ILE A 50 -7.23 2.62 7.76
N PRO A 51 -8.44 2.13 8.11
CA PRO A 51 -9.37 2.87 8.96
C PRO A 51 -8.74 3.20 10.32
N LYS A 52 -9.09 4.35 10.90
CA LYS A 52 -8.59 4.75 12.24
C LYS A 52 -8.97 3.77 13.36
N THR A 53 -10.03 3.00 13.15
CA THR A 53 -10.52 1.96 14.07
C THR A 53 -9.69 0.67 13.99
N MET A 54 -8.75 0.57 13.05
CA MET A 54 -7.91 -0.60 12.84
C MET A 54 -6.48 -0.37 13.31
N PRO A 55 -5.79 -1.44 13.73
CA PRO A 55 -4.36 -1.39 13.98
C PRO A 55 -3.59 -0.94 12.73
N VAL A 56 -2.68 0.04 12.89
CA VAL A 56 -1.88 0.60 11.79
C VAL A 56 -0.91 -0.41 11.15
N ASP A 57 -0.67 -1.52 11.84
CA ASP A 57 0.18 -2.65 11.44
C ASP A 57 -0.61 -3.80 10.79
N ILE A 58 -1.90 -3.60 10.46
CA ILE A 58 -2.75 -4.68 9.94
C ILE A 58 -2.18 -5.37 8.69
N TYR A 59 -1.62 -4.62 7.75
CA TYR A 59 -1.02 -5.20 6.54
C TYR A 59 0.22 -6.02 6.86
N GLU A 60 1.03 -5.57 7.81
CA GLU A 60 2.19 -6.30 8.32
C GLU A 60 1.75 -7.62 8.97
N ARG A 61 0.71 -7.61 9.83
CA ARG A 61 0.15 -8.82 10.44
C ARG A 61 -0.36 -9.82 9.42
N ILE A 62 -1.05 -9.35 8.37
CA ILE A 62 -1.56 -10.20 7.28
C ILE A 62 -0.40 -10.84 6.52
N MET A 63 0.61 -10.05 6.14
CA MET A 63 1.74 -10.54 5.37
C MET A 63 2.61 -11.51 6.18
N GLU A 64 2.79 -11.27 7.47
CA GLU A 64 3.51 -12.16 8.39
C GLU A 64 2.86 -13.55 8.45
N ARG A 65 1.53 -13.61 8.66
CA ARG A 65 0.79 -14.87 8.74
C ARG A 65 0.87 -15.69 7.45
N LEU A 66 0.86 -15.01 6.31
CA LEU A 66 0.79 -15.65 4.99
C LEU A 66 2.17 -15.83 4.34
N GLN A 67 3.27 -15.39 4.96
CA GLN A 67 4.59 -15.35 4.35
C GLN A 67 5.09 -16.73 3.90
N THR A 68 4.74 -17.78 4.64
CA THR A 68 5.17 -19.17 4.38
C THR A 68 4.30 -19.88 3.34
N LYS A 69 3.16 -19.32 2.94
CA LYS A 69 2.22 -19.95 2.01
C LYS A 69 2.57 -19.81 0.54
N GLY A 70 3.57 -18.99 0.19
CA GLY A 70 3.91 -18.74 -1.21
C GLY A 70 2.93 -17.80 -1.94
N VAL A 71 2.12 -17.05 -1.19
CA VAL A 71 1.22 -16.01 -1.72
C VAL A 71 2.03 -14.82 -2.23
N LYS A 72 1.60 -14.23 -3.35
CA LYS A 72 2.17 -13.00 -3.91
C LYS A 72 1.40 -11.79 -3.42
N PHE A 73 2.07 -10.88 -2.71
CA PHE A 73 1.45 -9.66 -2.20
C PHE A 73 1.63 -8.49 -3.16
N ILE A 74 0.54 -7.80 -3.48
CA ILE A 74 0.55 -6.48 -4.12
C ILE A 74 0.10 -5.47 -3.07
N VAL A 75 0.91 -4.46 -2.79
CA VAL A 75 0.60 -3.46 -1.76
C VAL A 75 0.50 -2.06 -2.36
N ASP A 76 -0.61 -1.39 -2.10
CA ASP A 76 -0.87 0.01 -2.46
C ASP A 76 -1.26 0.80 -1.20
N THR A 77 -0.23 1.27 -0.51
CA THR A 77 -0.32 2.04 0.74
C THR A 77 0.80 3.07 0.81
N THR A 78 0.74 3.94 1.81
CA THR A 78 1.63 5.10 1.93
C THR A 78 2.30 5.16 3.30
N GLY A 79 3.35 5.98 3.40
CA GLY A 79 4.05 6.27 4.65
C GLY A 79 4.60 5.03 5.38
N ASP A 80 4.49 5.03 6.71
CA ASP A 80 5.05 3.99 7.58
C ASP A 80 4.50 2.60 7.29
N CYS A 81 3.26 2.50 6.82
CA CYS A 81 2.67 1.21 6.45
C CYS A 81 3.47 0.57 5.31
N LEU A 82 3.89 1.37 4.32
CA LEU A 82 4.68 0.89 3.20
C LEU A 82 6.05 0.38 3.68
N LEU A 83 6.73 1.12 4.57
CA LEU A 83 8.03 0.69 5.13
C LEU A 83 7.94 -0.64 5.87
N LYS A 84 6.92 -0.80 6.72
CA LYS A 84 6.72 -2.01 7.52
C LYS A 84 6.50 -3.25 6.67
N VAL A 85 5.85 -3.12 5.51
CA VAL A 85 5.59 -4.27 4.62
C VAL A 85 6.79 -4.66 3.76
N LEU A 86 7.76 -3.76 3.51
CA LEU A 86 8.89 -4.03 2.61
C LEU A 86 9.73 -5.24 3.06
N LYS A 87 9.88 -5.45 4.37
CA LYS A 87 10.63 -6.59 4.93
C LYS A 87 10.02 -7.96 4.56
N TYR A 88 8.73 -8.01 4.23
CA TYR A 88 8.04 -9.23 3.78
C TYR A 88 8.16 -9.47 2.27
N LYS A 89 8.94 -8.64 1.57
CA LYS A 89 9.27 -8.77 0.15
C LYS A 89 8.03 -8.89 -0.75
N PRO A 90 7.13 -7.88 -0.74
CA PRO A 90 5.94 -7.87 -1.58
C PRO A 90 6.33 -8.07 -3.04
N PHE A 91 5.45 -8.74 -3.77
CA PHE A 91 5.62 -8.98 -5.20
C PHE A 91 5.58 -7.67 -5.98
N LEU A 92 4.68 -6.75 -5.61
CA LEU A 92 4.55 -5.43 -6.23
C LEU A 92 4.20 -4.36 -5.20
N ILE A 93 4.84 -3.20 -5.30
CA ILE A 93 4.40 -1.96 -4.64
C ILE A 93 4.16 -0.86 -5.67
N LYS A 94 3.28 0.10 -5.36
CA LYS A 94 2.94 1.23 -6.25
C LYS A 94 3.02 2.62 -5.56
N PRO A 95 4.18 3.05 -5.05
CA PRO A 95 4.33 4.42 -4.55
C PRO A 95 4.18 5.48 -5.67
N ASN A 96 3.63 6.64 -5.32
CA ASN A 96 3.69 7.88 -6.12
C ASN A 96 4.86 8.79 -5.66
N HIS A 97 5.16 9.92 -6.32
CA HIS A 97 6.43 10.70 -6.12
C HIS A 97 6.40 11.46 -4.84
N HIS A 98 5.22 11.93 -4.49
CA HIS A 98 5.02 12.57 -3.21
C HIS A 98 5.27 11.52 -2.12
N GLU A 99 4.65 10.35 -2.22
CA GLU A 99 4.87 9.24 -1.27
C GLU A 99 6.33 8.77 -1.22
N LEU A 100 7.00 8.65 -2.37
CA LEU A 100 8.41 8.26 -2.45
C LEU A 100 9.31 9.33 -1.85
N GLY A 101 9.03 10.61 -2.10
CA GLY A 101 9.73 11.74 -1.50
C GLY A 101 9.54 11.78 0.02
N ASP A 102 8.30 11.64 0.48
CA ASP A 102 7.94 11.60 1.90
C ASP A 102 8.64 10.44 2.62
N LEU A 103 8.72 9.27 1.99
CA LEU A 103 9.38 8.08 2.53
C LEU A 103 10.86 8.30 2.85
N PHE A 104 11.55 9.03 1.98
CA PHE A 104 12.97 9.32 2.08
C PHE A 104 13.25 10.73 2.63
N ASN A 105 12.20 11.46 3.02
CA ASN A 105 12.26 12.85 3.46
C ASN A 105 13.01 13.77 2.48
N VAL A 106 12.72 13.63 1.18
CA VAL A 106 13.33 14.40 0.09
C VAL A 106 12.27 14.92 -0.88
N LYS A 107 12.55 16.04 -1.53
CA LYS A 107 11.70 16.55 -2.62
C LYS A 107 12.22 16.05 -3.97
N LEU A 108 11.45 15.19 -4.62
CA LEU A 108 11.79 14.65 -5.94
C LEU A 108 11.33 15.61 -7.05
N ASN A 109 12.28 16.13 -7.83
CA ASN A 109 12.02 17.14 -8.87
C ASN A 109 12.18 16.61 -10.30
N GLY A 110 12.61 15.36 -10.47
CA GLY A 110 12.90 14.78 -11.78
C GLY A 110 12.68 13.26 -11.85
N LYS A 111 12.62 12.73 -13.08
CA LYS A 111 12.45 11.29 -13.30
C LYS A 111 13.68 10.51 -12.85
N GLU A 112 14.86 11.08 -13.00
CA GLU A 112 16.14 10.47 -12.61
C GLU A 112 16.19 10.21 -11.11
N GLU A 113 15.78 11.18 -10.29
CA GLU A 113 15.69 11.04 -8.84
C GLU A 113 14.67 9.97 -8.44
N ILE A 114 13.50 9.96 -9.09
CA ILE A 114 12.48 8.92 -8.87
C ILE A 114 13.02 7.53 -9.18
N ILE A 115 13.76 7.38 -10.30
CA ILE A 115 14.41 6.12 -10.66
C ILE A 115 15.38 5.69 -9.56
N GLU A 116 16.19 6.61 -9.04
CA GLU A 116 17.15 6.33 -7.96
C GLU A 116 16.46 5.85 -6.68
N TYR A 117 15.44 6.55 -6.21
CA TYR A 117 14.73 6.17 -4.98
C TYR A 117 13.85 4.93 -5.16
N ALA A 118 13.34 4.67 -6.37
CA ALA A 118 12.68 3.41 -6.68
C ALA A 118 13.65 2.22 -6.64
N LYS A 119 14.92 2.41 -7.02
CA LYS A 119 15.97 1.39 -6.85
C LYS A 119 16.27 1.13 -5.37
N LYS A 120 16.40 2.19 -4.56
CA LYS A 120 16.55 2.05 -3.09
C LYS A 120 15.40 1.26 -2.48
N LEU A 121 14.16 1.52 -2.89
CA LEU A 121 12.99 0.73 -2.46
C LEU A 121 13.06 -0.76 -2.84
N LYS A 122 13.58 -1.07 -4.04
CA LYS A 122 13.82 -2.45 -4.48
C LYS A 122 14.87 -3.13 -3.59
N GLU A 123 15.96 -2.43 -3.27
CA GLU A 123 17.01 -2.90 -2.35
C GLU A 123 16.48 -3.15 -0.93
N MET A 124 15.51 -2.35 -0.46
CA MET A 124 14.86 -2.52 0.83
C MET A 124 13.93 -3.75 0.92
N GLY A 125 13.67 -4.45 -0.19
CA GLY A 125 13.03 -5.78 -0.17
C GLY A 125 11.95 -6.01 -1.21
N CYS A 126 11.49 -4.97 -1.93
CA CYS A 126 10.44 -5.17 -2.92
C CYS A 126 10.93 -5.94 -4.16
N ARG A 127 10.21 -6.98 -4.59
CA ARG A 127 10.61 -7.77 -5.77
C ARG A 127 10.36 -7.03 -7.09
N LYS A 128 9.26 -6.28 -7.18
CA LYS A 128 8.96 -5.37 -8.31
C LYS A 128 8.42 -4.06 -7.78
N CYS A 129 9.01 -2.95 -8.19
CA CYS A 129 8.53 -1.62 -7.82
C CYS A 129 7.91 -0.94 -9.05
N ASN A 130 6.64 -0.53 -8.95
CA ASN A 130 6.02 0.35 -9.93
C ASN A 130 5.85 1.73 -9.31
N TYR A 131 5.87 2.74 -10.16
CA TYR A 131 5.81 4.11 -9.68
C TYR A 131 4.99 4.99 -10.64
N PHE A 132 4.29 5.99 -10.11
CA PHE A 132 3.35 6.86 -10.85
C PHE A 132 3.89 8.29 -11.08
N TYR A 133 4.32 8.64 -12.31
CA TYR A 133 4.70 10.02 -12.68
C TYR A 133 3.65 10.66 -13.60
N GLY A 134 2.74 11.46 -13.05
CA GLY A 134 1.56 11.92 -13.81
C GLY A 134 0.76 10.73 -14.39
N TRP A 135 0.08 10.88 -15.53
CA TRP A 135 -0.77 9.83 -16.13
C TRP A 135 -0.03 8.64 -16.77
N ARG A 136 1.30 8.51 -16.64
CA ARG A 136 2.08 7.43 -17.27
C ARG A 136 2.50 6.37 -16.27
N TRP A 137 2.08 5.13 -16.53
CA TRP A 137 2.65 3.93 -15.93
C TRP A 137 4.09 3.74 -16.42
N SER A 138 5.02 3.50 -15.49
CA SER A 138 6.38 3.06 -15.82
C SER A 138 6.75 1.87 -14.92
N TYR A 139 7.02 0.72 -15.56
CA TYR A 139 7.42 -0.52 -14.90
C TYR A 139 8.96 -0.59 -14.79
N PHE A 140 9.49 -0.74 -13.57
CA PHE A 140 10.91 -1.00 -13.33
C PHE A 140 11.21 -2.49 -13.29
N ASN A 141 11.13 -3.15 -14.45
CA ASN A 141 11.57 -4.54 -14.59
C ASN A 141 12.73 -4.71 -15.58
N LYS A 142 13.43 -3.61 -15.90
CA LYS A 142 14.54 -3.54 -16.87
C LYS A 142 15.88 -3.06 -16.30
N PHE A 143 16.03 -3.05 -14.97
CA PHE A 143 17.30 -2.84 -14.28
C PHE A 143 17.51 -3.93 -13.22
#